data_AF-A0A662Q6A3-F1
#
_entry.id   AF-A0A662Q6A3-F1
#
_cell.length_a   1.000
_cell.length_b   1.000
_cell.length_c   1.000
_cell.angle_alpha   90.00
_cell.angle_beta   90.00
_cell.angle_gamma   90.00
#
_symmetry.space_group_name_H-M   'P 1'
#
loop_
_entity.id
_entity.type
_entity.pdbx_description
1 polymer ?
#
loop_
_entity_poly.entity_id
_entity_poly.type
_entity_poly.pdbx_seq_one_letter_code
_entity_poly.pdbx_strand_id
1 'polypeptide(L)'
;MRTRGLSELLSILVLTGIIIGIGMMVWGLCSGYAAVERMKSHQELNKNLLVLRSMISADYVMYPGGVAILRNIGKEPVVIIRLITIRNGRIVWDSGIGYWGELEVGETGRFSFSCPGCGNDDTITLQVHYMPRKLFDPANPTLIDPTTKTILFRVASFTSEKVKSPSGAWCVTPAGNWSWIDFMDPFEAGAPAGTLTKWLKLRLPKDSIEEREYYETITIKIKTISGDKQRIATATVMSENETDQWVDADFQNLKYPITIEVTAETPGWTIVQEEWYFDAIYRHSWWWGSKVSSYVDLIKLFWDTFNYRVYQVFAKVYHDQDGVYRVTARLICKTGSSSIVVGEGSLTREVDVPWGGAAYEDYVINIEPHPSMFSFNRVEVYVEKIS
;
A
#
# COMPACT_ATOMS: atom_id res chain seq x y z
N MET A 1 -105.58 -16.53 4.84
CA MET A 1 -104.24 -17.17 4.83
C MET A 1 -103.52 -16.72 3.56
N ARG A 2 -102.71 -15.65 3.61
CA ARG A 2 -101.27 -15.61 3.94
C ARG A 2 -100.39 -16.30 2.87
N THR A 3 -100.24 -15.65 1.70
CA THR A 3 -99.23 -16.00 0.67
C THR A 3 -98.34 -14.83 0.24
N ARG A 4 -98.50 -13.62 0.80
CA ARG A 4 -97.64 -12.46 0.48
C ARG A 4 -96.24 -12.47 1.13
N GLY A 5 -95.99 -13.33 2.12
CA GLY A 5 -94.71 -13.36 2.83
C GLY A 5 -93.58 -14.17 2.18
N LEU A 6 -93.89 -15.09 1.25
CA LEU A 6 -92.88 -15.97 0.64
C LEU A 6 -92.08 -15.30 -0.49
N SER A 7 -92.70 -14.36 -1.23
CA SER A 7 -92.04 -13.63 -2.32
C SER A 7 -91.05 -12.58 -1.83
N GLU A 8 -91.36 -11.89 -0.72
CA GLU A 8 -90.44 -10.91 -0.11
C GLU A 8 -89.28 -11.61 0.61
N LEU A 9 -89.52 -12.74 1.27
CA LEU A 9 -88.44 -13.53 1.88
C LEU A 9 -87.47 -14.08 0.83
N LEU A 10 -87.99 -14.57 -0.30
CA LEU A 10 -87.16 -15.08 -1.39
C LEU A 10 -86.34 -13.96 -2.05
N SER A 11 -86.93 -12.78 -2.27
CA SER A 11 -86.20 -11.65 -2.86
C SER A 11 -85.12 -11.13 -1.92
N ILE A 12 -85.38 -11.03 -0.61
CA ILE A 12 -84.39 -10.65 0.40
C ILE A 12 -83.26 -11.68 0.44
N LEU A 13 -83.55 -12.99 0.41
CA LEU A 13 -82.54 -14.06 0.41
C LEU A 13 -81.64 -14.00 -0.83
N VAL A 14 -82.21 -13.82 -2.02
CA VAL A 14 -81.45 -13.69 -3.28
C VAL A 14 -80.59 -12.43 -3.27
N LEU A 15 -81.15 -11.29 -2.84
CA LEU A 15 -80.41 -10.03 -2.76
C LEU A 15 -79.24 -10.12 -1.78
N THR A 16 -79.47 -10.73 -0.62
CA THR A 16 -78.44 -10.94 0.42
C THR A 16 -77.34 -11.88 -0.10
N GLY A 17 -77.71 -12.96 -0.81
CA GLY A 17 -76.75 -13.87 -1.44
C GLY A 17 -75.87 -13.19 -2.49
N ILE A 18 -76.45 -12.30 -3.31
CA ILE A 18 -75.71 -11.50 -4.30
C ILE A 18 -74.74 -10.53 -3.60
N ILE A 19 -75.20 -9.82 -2.55
CA ILE A 19 -74.36 -8.88 -1.80
C ILE A 19 -73.18 -9.61 -1.13
N ILE A 20 -73.45 -10.77 -0.51
CA ILE A 20 -72.41 -11.60 0.10
C ILE A 20 -71.43 -12.12 -0.96
N GLY A 21 -71.93 -12.58 -2.11
CA GLY A 21 -71.11 -13.06 -3.22
C GLY A 21 -70.19 -11.98 -3.80
N ILE A 22 -70.72 -10.77 -4.04
CA ILE A 22 -69.95 -9.61 -4.49
C ILE A 22 -68.95 -9.20 -3.41
N GLY A 23 -69.34 -9.19 -2.13
CA GLY A 23 -68.46 -8.89 -1.01
C GLY A 23 -67.28 -9.84 -0.92
N MET A 24 -67.51 -11.15 -1.07
CA MET A 24 -66.45 -12.16 -1.12
C MET A 24 -65.55 -12.01 -2.36
N MET A 25 -66.11 -11.67 -3.52
CA MET A 25 -65.35 -11.45 -4.75
C MET A 25 -64.42 -10.23 -4.64
N VAL A 26 -64.95 -9.10 -4.15
CA VAL A 26 -64.16 -7.88 -3.90
C VAL A 26 -63.08 -8.16 -2.85
N TRP A 27 -63.42 -8.87 -1.78
CA TRP A 27 -62.43 -9.24 -0.76
C TRP A 27 -61.34 -10.15 -1.31
N GLY A 28 -61.68 -11.15 -2.13
CA GLY A 28 -60.71 -12.02 -2.80
C GLY A 28 -59.77 -11.25 -3.73
N LEU A 29 -60.30 -10.32 -4.51
CA LEU A 29 -59.49 -9.47 -5.40
C LEU A 29 -58.58 -8.52 -4.60
N CYS A 30 -59.11 -7.84 -3.59
CA CYS A 30 -58.33 -6.93 -2.75
C CYS A 30 -57.26 -7.67 -1.94
N SER A 31 -57.56 -8.86 -1.40
CA SER A 31 -56.58 -9.66 -0.66
C SER A 31 -55.50 -10.26 -1.56
N GLY A 32 -55.86 -10.73 -2.75
CA GLY A 32 -54.92 -11.20 -3.77
C GLY A 32 -53.99 -10.09 -4.24
N TYR A 33 -54.53 -8.91 -4.57
CA TYR A 33 -53.73 -7.75 -4.95
C TYR A 33 -52.81 -7.29 -3.81
N ALA A 34 -53.32 -7.23 -2.57
CA ALA A 34 -52.52 -6.87 -1.41
C ALA A 34 -51.40 -7.89 -1.11
N ALA A 35 -51.63 -9.18 -1.36
CA ALA A 35 -50.61 -10.21 -1.19
C ALA A 35 -49.46 -10.05 -2.21
N VAL A 36 -49.80 -9.79 -3.47
CA VAL A 36 -48.81 -9.56 -4.54
C VAL A 36 -47.99 -8.30 -4.27
N GLU A 37 -48.63 -7.20 -3.89
CA GLU A 37 -47.94 -5.95 -3.53
C GLU A 37 -47.02 -6.13 -2.31
N ARG A 38 -47.46 -6.89 -1.29
CA ARG A 38 -46.61 -7.22 -0.13
C ARG A 38 -45.40 -8.03 -0.53
N MET A 39 -45.56 -9.06 -1.37
CA MET A 39 -44.44 -9.88 -1.84
C MET A 39 -43.43 -9.03 -2.63
N LYS A 40 -43.91 -8.16 -3.53
CA LYS A 40 -43.06 -7.24 -4.28
C LYS A 40 -42.33 -6.26 -3.36
N SER A 41 -43.03 -5.67 -2.40
CA SER A 41 -42.45 -4.75 -1.41
C SER A 41 -41.40 -5.43 -0.53
N HIS A 42 -41.63 -6.68 -0.09
CA HIS A 42 -40.64 -7.45 0.65
C HIS A 42 -39.39 -7.76 -0.18
N GLN A 43 -39.55 -8.09 -1.45
CA GLN A 43 -38.41 -8.31 -2.35
C GLN A 43 -37.61 -7.02 -2.58
N GLU A 44 -38.27 -5.89 -2.82
CA GLU A 44 -37.63 -4.58 -2.95
C GLU A 44 -36.91 -4.17 -1.66
N LEU A 45 -37.54 -4.40 -0.49
CA LEU A 45 -36.92 -4.13 0.81
C LEU A 45 -35.67 -4.99 1.03
N ASN A 46 -35.72 -6.28 0.70
CA ASN A 46 -34.57 -7.17 0.81
C ASN A 46 -33.43 -6.74 -0.11
N LYS A 47 -33.73 -6.34 -1.36
CA LYS A 47 -32.74 -5.78 -2.29
C LYS A 47 -32.11 -4.50 -1.71
N ASN A 48 -32.92 -3.59 -1.16
CA ASN A 48 -32.42 -2.37 -0.51
C ASN A 48 -31.55 -2.67 0.72
N LEU A 49 -31.91 -3.66 1.54
CA LEU A 49 -31.11 -4.06 2.70
C LEU A 49 -29.75 -4.62 2.29
N LEU A 50 -29.66 -5.36 1.18
CA LEU A 50 -28.39 -5.84 0.64
C LEU A 50 -27.50 -4.67 0.20
N VAL A 51 -28.08 -3.69 -0.50
CA VAL A 51 -27.36 -2.47 -0.90
C VAL A 51 -26.92 -1.66 0.33
N LEU A 52 -27.76 -1.49 1.34
CA LEU A 52 -27.40 -0.74 2.56
C LEU A 52 -26.29 -1.43 3.37
N ARG A 53 -26.21 -2.77 3.31
CA ARG A 53 -25.19 -3.58 3.99
C ARG A 53 -23.89 -3.71 3.20
N SER A 54 -23.87 -3.38 1.91
CA SER A 54 -22.63 -3.27 1.15
C SER A 54 -21.97 -1.92 1.42
N MET A 55 -20.69 -1.97 1.78
CA MET A 55 -19.91 -0.78 2.07
C MET A 55 -18.46 -1.05 1.71
N ILE A 56 -17.89 -0.21 0.86
CA ILE A 56 -16.46 -0.25 0.56
C ILE A 56 -15.77 0.96 1.18
N SER A 57 -14.55 0.75 1.62
CA SER A 57 -13.60 1.79 1.99
C SER A 57 -12.46 1.75 0.99
N ALA A 58 -11.80 2.88 0.76
CA ALA A 58 -10.49 2.88 0.14
C ALA A 58 -9.46 2.90 1.25
N ASP A 59 -8.54 1.94 1.21
CA ASP A 59 -7.32 2.03 2.01
C ASP A 59 -6.41 3.12 1.40
N TYR A 60 -6.39 3.23 0.07
CA TYR A 60 -5.73 4.32 -0.65
C TYR A 60 -6.20 4.46 -2.10
N VAL A 61 -6.17 5.69 -2.62
CA VAL A 61 -6.31 5.99 -4.05
C VAL A 61 -5.09 6.79 -4.49
N MET A 62 -4.26 6.20 -5.33
CA MET A 62 -2.96 6.75 -5.72
C MET A 62 -2.96 7.28 -7.15
N TYR A 63 -2.41 8.48 -7.30
CA TYR A 63 -2.17 9.14 -8.57
C TYR A 63 -0.90 9.99 -8.45
N PRO A 64 0.02 10.01 -9.44
CA PRO A 64 -0.03 9.38 -10.77
C PRO A 64 0.18 7.84 -10.73
N GLY A 65 -0.16 7.15 -11.82
CA GLY A 65 -0.11 5.67 -11.92
C GLY A 65 -1.46 4.98 -11.85
N GLY A 66 -2.46 5.63 -11.24
CA GLY A 66 -3.86 5.25 -11.39
C GLY A 66 -4.21 3.91 -10.74
N VAL A 67 -3.95 3.78 -9.44
CA VAL A 67 -4.18 2.54 -8.69
C VAL A 67 -5.02 2.82 -7.45
N ALA A 68 -6.06 2.02 -7.25
CA ALA A 68 -6.94 2.08 -6.10
C ALA A 68 -6.90 0.79 -5.29
N ILE A 69 -6.47 0.97 -4.04
CA ILE A 69 -6.63 0.19 -2.82
C ILE A 69 -8.06 0.07 -2.29
N LEU A 70 -8.89 -0.89 -2.67
CA LEU A 70 -10.27 -0.97 -2.16
C LEU A 70 -10.46 -2.15 -1.20
N ARG A 71 -11.14 -1.89 -0.08
CA ARG A 71 -11.49 -2.90 0.94
C ARG A 71 -12.99 -2.95 1.16
N ASN A 72 -13.54 -4.16 1.26
CA ASN A 72 -14.94 -4.33 1.65
C ASN A 72 -15.08 -4.33 3.18
N ILE A 73 -15.66 -3.26 3.72
CA ILE A 73 -15.97 -3.10 5.16
C ILE A 73 -17.45 -3.40 5.47
N GLY A 74 -18.21 -3.81 4.46
CA GLY A 74 -19.62 -4.16 4.57
C GLY A 74 -19.84 -5.54 5.16
N LYS A 75 -21.11 -5.99 5.14
CA LYS A 75 -21.52 -7.32 5.59
C LYS A 75 -21.88 -8.28 4.45
N GLU A 76 -21.74 -7.82 3.21
CA GLU A 76 -22.05 -8.60 2.00
C GLU A 76 -20.90 -8.46 1.00
N PRO A 77 -20.56 -9.52 0.25
CA PRO A 77 -19.61 -9.45 -0.86
C PRO A 77 -20.07 -8.48 -1.94
N VAL A 78 -19.13 -7.78 -2.57
CA VAL A 78 -19.43 -6.74 -3.57
C VAL A 78 -18.72 -6.99 -4.88
N VAL A 79 -19.35 -6.54 -5.96
CA VAL A 79 -18.79 -6.51 -7.31
C VAL A 79 -18.63 -5.06 -7.73
N ILE A 80 -17.44 -4.72 -8.23
CA ILE A 80 -17.15 -3.39 -8.78
C ILE A 80 -17.56 -3.38 -10.24
N ILE A 81 -18.44 -2.43 -10.58
CA ILE A 81 -19.10 -2.41 -11.90
C ILE A 81 -18.64 -1.27 -12.80
N ARG A 82 -18.08 -0.19 -12.22
CA ARG A 82 -17.62 0.98 -12.95
C ARG A 82 -16.72 1.85 -12.07
N LEU A 83 -15.69 2.42 -12.69
CA LEU A 83 -14.76 3.36 -12.09
C LEU A 83 -14.81 4.67 -12.89
N ILE A 84 -15.02 5.78 -12.20
CA ILE A 84 -15.07 7.11 -12.82
C ILE A 84 -14.02 7.99 -12.15
N THR A 85 -13.11 8.55 -12.94
CA THR A 85 -12.14 9.51 -12.45
C THR A 85 -12.67 10.92 -12.68
N ILE A 86 -12.68 11.71 -11.62
CA ILE A 86 -13.14 13.11 -11.61
C ILE A 86 -11.97 14.01 -11.25
N ARG A 87 -11.75 15.05 -12.06
CA ARG A 87 -10.79 16.13 -11.77
C ARG A 87 -11.53 17.45 -11.74
N ASN A 88 -11.37 18.22 -10.66
CA ASN A 88 -12.00 19.54 -10.49
C ASN A 88 -13.52 19.52 -10.81
N GLY A 89 -14.22 18.45 -10.39
CA GLY A 89 -15.66 18.28 -10.61
C GLY A 89 -16.08 17.84 -12.02
N ARG A 90 -15.14 17.59 -12.94
CA ARG A 90 -15.43 17.06 -14.29
C ARG A 90 -14.97 15.62 -14.44
N ILE A 91 -15.76 14.81 -15.11
CA ILE A 91 -15.39 13.44 -15.48
C ILE A 91 -14.30 13.51 -16.54
N VAL A 92 -13.14 12.94 -16.24
CA VAL A 92 -11.98 12.88 -17.14
C VAL A 92 -11.79 11.48 -17.72
N TRP A 93 -12.22 10.45 -16.98
CA TRP A 93 -12.18 9.09 -17.44
C TRP A 93 -13.33 8.29 -16.86
N ASP A 94 -13.80 7.34 -17.64
CA ASP A 94 -14.86 6.43 -17.30
C ASP A 94 -14.52 5.06 -17.86
N SER A 95 -14.48 4.07 -16.97
CA SER A 95 -14.19 2.69 -17.33
C SER A 95 -15.33 2.06 -18.16
N GLY A 96 -16.53 2.63 -18.12
CA GLY A 96 -17.74 1.99 -18.60
C GLY A 96 -18.27 0.94 -17.62
N ILE A 97 -19.52 0.51 -17.83
CA ILE A 97 -20.18 -0.51 -17.01
C ILE A 97 -19.70 -1.89 -17.46
N GLY A 98 -19.12 -2.66 -16.55
CA GLY A 98 -18.61 -4.00 -16.80
C GLY A 98 -18.26 -4.74 -15.51
N TYR A 99 -17.60 -5.89 -15.61
CA TYR A 99 -17.04 -6.57 -14.45
C TYR A 99 -15.59 -6.12 -14.26
N TRP A 100 -15.31 -5.42 -13.15
CA TRP A 100 -13.97 -4.91 -12.83
C TRP A 100 -13.28 -5.69 -11.71
N GLY A 101 -14.04 -6.52 -10.99
CA GLY A 101 -13.55 -7.41 -9.94
C GLY A 101 -14.55 -7.53 -8.80
N GLU A 102 -14.28 -8.46 -7.89
CA GLU A 102 -15.08 -8.72 -6.71
C GLU A 102 -14.24 -8.57 -5.43
N LEU A 103 -14.91 -8.26 -4.31
CA LEU A 103 -14.31 -8.16 -2.99
C LEU A 103 -15.19 -8.90 -1.99
N GLU A 104 -14.67 -9.97 -1.42
CA GLU A 104 -15.26 -10.66 -0.29
C GLU A 104 -15.22 -9.80 0.98
N VAL A 105 -16.01 -10.15 1.99
CA VAL A 105 -16.10 -9.36 3.23
C VAL A 105 -14.74 -9.36 3.95
N GLY A 106 -14.18 -8.17 4.19
CA GLY A 106 -12.85 -8.00 4.78
C GLY A 106 -11.69 -8.14 3.79
N GLU A 107 -11.95 -8.50 2.54
CA GLU A 107 -10.94 -8.61 1.49
C GLU A 107 -10.54 -7.23 0.95
N THR A 108 -9.30 -7.17 0.46
CA THR A 108 -8.69 -6.00 -0.15
C THR A 108 -8.29 -6.34 -1.59
N GLY A 109 -8.58 -5.46 -2.55
CA GLY A 109 -8.29 -5.69 -3.96
C GLY A 109 -7.78 -4.45 -4.68
N ARG A 110 -7.05 -4.69 -5.77
CA ARG A 110 -6.35 -3.69 -6.57
C ARG A 110 -7.09 -3.40 -7.86
N PHE A 111 -7.41 -2.12 -8.08
CA PHE A 111 -8.12 -1.66 -9.28
C PHE A 111 -7.33 -0.55 -9.96
N SER A 112 -7.08 -0.71 -11.25
CA SER A 112 -6.45 0.33 -12.06
C SER A 112 -7.50 1.29 -12.63
N PHE A 113 -7.16 2.56 -12.70
CA PHE A 113 -7.98 3.60 -13.32
C PHE A 113 -7.09 4.58 -14.08
N SER A 114 -7.66 5.32 -15.03
CA SER A 114 -6.90 6.30 -15.83
C SER A 114 -7.36 7.73 -15.57
N CYS A 115 -6.48 8.69 -15.87
CA CYS A 115 -6.76 10.13 -15.79
C CYS A 115 -6.10 10.83 -16.98
N PRO A 116 -6.71 10.77 -18.18
CA PRO A 116 -6.15 11.38 -19.38
C PRO A 116 -6.17 12.91 -19.24
N GLY A 117 -5.04 13.54 -19.57
CA GLY A 117 -4.87 15.00 -19.45
C GLY A 117 -4.68 15.52 -18.02
N CYS A 118 -4.55 14.63 -17.04
CA CYS A 118 -4.15 14.98 -15.68
C CYS A 118 -2.62 15.03 -15.59
N GLY A 119 -2.08 16.04 -14.93
CA GLY A 119 -0.66 16.17 -14.59
C GLY A 119 -0.38 15.54 -13.24
N ASN A 120 0.87 15.16 -12.99
CA ASN A 120 1.27 14.34 -11.83
C ASN A 120 0.90 14.89 -10.45
N ASP A 121 0.66 16.20 -10.31
CA ASP A 121 0.30 16.83 -9.03
C ASP A 121 -1.20 17.08 -8.86
N ASP A 122 -2.02 16.66 -9.84
CA ASP A 122 -3.47 16.86 -9.77
C ASP A 122 -4.09 15.99 -8.68
N THR A 123 -4.93 16.62 -7.86
CA THR A 123 -5.81 15.88 -6.96
C THR A 123 -7.01 15.38 -7.74
N ILE A 124 -7.21 14.07 -7.73
CA ILE A 124 -8.30 13.41 -8.43
C ILE A 124 -9.27 12.81 -7.43
N THR A 125 -10.52 12.60 -7.85
CA THR A 125 -11.49 11.85 -7.06
C THR A 125 -11.92 10.65 -7.88
N LEU A 126 -11.68 9.46 -7.34
CA LEU A 126 -12.16 8.21 -7.90
C LEU A 126 -13.54 7.91 -7.35
N GLN A 127 -14.52 7.82 -8.23
CA GLN A 127 -15.85 7.30 -7.93
C GLN A 127 -15.90 5.83 -8.31
N VAL A 128 -16.17 5.00 -7.30
CA VAL A 128 -16.31 3.55 -7.45
C VAL A 128 -17.79 3.22 -7.35
N HIS A 129 -18.32 2.64 -8.42
CA HIS A 129 -19.66 2.10 -8.46
C HIS A 129 -19.59 0.60 -8.19
N TYR A 130 -20.37 0.14 -7.21
CA TYR A 130 -20.37 -1.26 -6.79
C TYR A 130 -21.76 -1.71 -6.39
N MET A 131 -22.00 -3.02 -6.43
CA MET A 131 -23.25 -3.62 -5.99
C MET A 131 -23.00 -4.94 -5.25
N PRO A 132 -23.91 -5.40 -4.39
CA PRO A 132 -23.82 -6.73 -3.79
C PRO A 132 -23.72 -7.82 -4.85
N ARG A 133 -22.83 -8.81 -4.66
CA ARG A 133 -22.62 -9.93 -5.60
C ARG A 133 -23.92 -10.64 -6.00
N LYS A 134 -24.84 -10.79 -5.04
CA LYS A 134 -26.16 -11.42 -5.23
C LYS A 134 -27.09 -10.67 -6.20
N LEU A 135 -26.81 -9.40 -6.48
CA LEU A 135 -27.59 -8.57 -7.39
C LEU A 135 -26.89 -8.36 -8.75
N PHE A 136 -25.66 -8.87 -8.90
CA PHE A 136 -24.88 -8.75 -10.12
C PHE A 136 -25.18 -9.93 -11.07
N ASP A 137 -25.56 -9.61 -12.31
CA ASP A 137 -25.68 -10.58 -13.39
C ASP A 137 -24.50 -10.44 -14.37
N PRO A 138 -23.56 -11.40 -14.42
CA PRO A 138 -22.41 -11.34 -15.32
C PRO A 138 -22.80 -11.45 -16.80
N ALA A 139 -23.96 -12.01 -17.14
CA ALA A 139 -24.43 -12.11 -18.52
C ALA A 139 -24.95 -10.77 -19.05
N ASN A 140 -25.40 -9.87 -18.16
CA ASN A 140 -25.85 -8.53 -18.49
C ASN A 140 -25.47 -7.51 -17.40
N PRO A 141 -24.21 -7.05 -17.36
CA PRO A 141 -23.74 -6.13 -16.32
C PRO A 141 -24.41 -4.75 -16.35
N THR A 142 -25.13 -4.43 -17.43
CA THR A 142 -25.90 -3.18 -17.61
C THR A 142 -27.34 -3.27 -17.10
N LEU A 143 -27.85 -4.47 -16.81
CA LEU A 143 -29.23 -4.69 -16.38
C LEU A 143 -29.40 -4.31 -14.91
N ILE A 144 -29.57 -3.02 -14.66
CA ILE A 144 -30.28 -2.55 -13.48
C ILE A 144 -31.75 -2.89 -13.75
N ASP A 145 -32.31 -3.88 -13.05
CA ASP A 145 -33.70 -4.34 -13.21
C ASP A 145 -34.66 -3.13 -13.31
N PRO A 146 -35.16 -2.80 -14.52
CA PRO A 146 -35.93 -1.58 -14.74
C PRO A 146 -37.33 -1.66 -14.11
N THR A 147 -37.72 -2.84 -13.62
CA THR A 147 -39.00 -3.03 -12.91
C THR A 147 -38.91 -2.67 -11.43
N THR A 148 -37.70 -2.56 -10.89
CA THR A 148 -37.46 -2.11 -9.52
C THR A 148 -37.13 -0.63 -9.46
N LYS A 149 -37.85 0.14 -8.63
CA LYS A 149 -37.58 1.57 -8.39
C LYS A 149 -36.31 1.82 -7.56
N THR A 150 -35.55 0.77 -7.25
CA THR A 150 -34.45 0.80 -6.28
C THR A 150 -33.12 0.97 -7.00
N ILE A 151 -32.30 1.92 -6.54
CA ILE A 151 -30.92 2.07 -6.99
C ILE A 151 -30.14 0.84 -6.50
N LEU A 152 -29.78 -0.07 -7.42
CA LEU A 152 -29.15 -1.36 -7.09
C LEU A 152 -27.63 -1.27 -6.84
N PHE A 153 -27.04 -0.09 -7.02
CA PHE A 153 -25.61 0.16 -6.86
C PHE A 153 -25.36 1.30 -5.88
N ARG A 154 -24.22 1.27 -5.20
CA ARG A 154 -23.71 2.39 -4.42
C ARG A 154 -22.55 3.06 -5.14
N VAL A 155 -22.35 4.32 -4.79
CA VAL A 155 -21.20 5.11 -5.22
C VAL A 155 -20.40 5.47 -3.97
N ALA A 156 -19.12 5.11 -3.97
CA ALA A 156 -18.16 5.62 -3.00
C ALA A 156 -17.21 6.57 -3.74
N SER A 157 -16.95 7.74 -3.15
CA SER A 157 -16.03 8.72 -3.71
C SER A 157 -14.80 8.80 -2.83
N PHE A 158 -13.63 8.61 -3.42
CA PHE A 158 -12.35 8.62 -2.72
C PHE A 158 -11.46 9.65 -3.39
N THR A 159 -11.11 10.69 -2.66
CA THR A 159 -10.14 11.69 -3.13
C THR A 159 -8.75 11.10 -2.99
N SER A 160 -7.94 11.16 -4.04
CA SER A 160 -6.54 10.76 -3.96
C SER A 160 -5.86 11.59 -2.89
N GLU A 161 -5.13 10.96 -1.99
CA GLU A 161 -4.28 11.71 -1.08
C GLU A 161 -3.28 12.51 -1.90
N LYS A 162 -3.15 13.80 -1.58
CA LYS A 162 -2.07 14.62 -2.14
C LYS A 162 -0.78 13.98 -1.66
N VAL A 163 -0.13 13.23 -2.55
CA VAL A 163 1.17 12.65 -2.24
C VAL A 163 2.05 13.85 -1.95
N LYS A 164 2.43 14.07 -0.68
CA LYS A 164 3.46 15.02 -0.30
C LYS A 164 4.82 14.50 -0.77
N SER A 165 4.91 13.87 -1.93
CA SER A 165 6.20 13.62 -2.58
C SER A 165 6.66 14.97 -3.09
N PRO A 166 7.85 15.45 -2.72
CA PRO A 166 8.44 16.54 -3.46
C PRO A 166 8.62 16.04 -4.89
N SER A 167 7.74 16.50 -5.78
CA SER A 167 7.65 16.20 -7.22
C SER A 167 7.27 14.76 -7.60
N GLY A 168 6.36 14.64 -8.57
CA GLY A 168 5.99 13.40 -9.24
C GLY A 168 7.07 12.83 -10.16
N ALA A 169 8.27 12.60 -9.63
CA ALA A 169 9.35 11.91 -10.29
C ALA A 169 9.59 10.56 -9.60
N TRP A 170 9.45 9.47 -10.35
CA TRP A 170 10.12 8.23 -9.98
C TRP A 170 11.61 8.52 -10.08
N CYS A 171 12.36 8.27 -9.02
CA CYS A 171 13.79 8.52 -9.09
C CYS A 171 14.47 7.57 -10.06
N VAL A 172 13.99 6.32 -10.00
CA VAL A 172 14.43 5.23 -10.84
C VAL A 172 13.18 4.66 -11.49
N THR A 173 13.10 4.80 -12.81
CA THR A 173 12.23 3.95 -13.62
C THR A 173 13.11 2.80 -14.11
N PRO A 174 13.11 1.65 -13.42
CA PRO A 174 13.98 0.54 -13.83
C PRO A 174 13.61 0.10 -15.25
N ALA A 175 14.61 0.03 -16.13
CA ALA A 175 14.44 -0.52 -17.46
C ALA A 175 14.61 -2.04 -17.38
N GLY A 176 13.52 -2.78 -17.58
CA GLY A 176 13.56 -4.25 -17.50
C GLY A 176 13.32 -4.78 -16.09
N ASN A 177 14.05 -5.84 -15.74
CA ASN A 177 13.89 -6.50 -14.45
C ASN A 177 14.54 -5.68 -13.34
N TRP A 178 14.01 -5.79 -12.13
CA TRP A 178 14.54 -5.04 -10.98
C TRP A 178 14.45 -5.82 -9.69
N SER A 179 15.32 -5.48 -8.74
CA SER A 179 15.22 -5.92 -7.34
C SER A 179 15.36 -4.74 -6.39
N TRP A 180 14.69 -4.83 -5.24
CA TRP A 180 14.89 -3.91 -4.13
C TRP A 180 15.94 -4.40 -3.16
N ILE A 181 16.51 -3.48 -2.41
CA ILE A 181 17.27 -3.79 -1.20
C ILE A 181 16.60 -3.04 -0.05
N ASP A 182 16.26 -3.75 1.02
CA ASP A 182 15.65 -3.16 2.22
C ASP A 182 16.49 -3.33 3.48
N PHE A 183 17.65 -3.97 3.37
CA PHE A 183 18.52 -4.29 4.49
C PHE A 183 19.98 -4.28 4.04
N MET A 184 20.83 -3.63 4.83
CA MET A 184 22.26 -3.53 4.60
C MET A 184 23.03 -3.52 5.93
N ASP A 185 23.96 -4.45 6.08
CA ASP A 185 24.71 -4.71 7.31
C ASP A 185 26.19 -5.06 6.95
N PRO A 186 27.09 -4.07 6.93
CA PRO A 186 28.51 -4.24 6.72
C PRO A 186 29.17 -4.78 8.00
N PHE A 187 29.64 -6.02 7.97
CA PHE A 187 30.09 -6.70 9.17
C PHE A 187 31.48 -6.23 9.64
N GLU A 188 31.64 -5.92 10.92
CA GLU A 188 32.86 -5.37 11.49
C GLU A 188 33.72 -6.40 12.25
N ALA A 189 35.02 -6.14 12.27
CA ALA A 189 35.96 -6.88 13.10
C ALA A 189 35.85 -6.36 14.55
N GLY A 190 35.75 -7.27 15.52
CA GLY A 190 35.58 -6.93 16.94
C GLY A 190 36.69 -6.05 17.55
N ALA A 191 37.83 -5.87 16.89
CA ALA A 191 38.84 -4.87 17.24
C ALA A 191 39.74 -4.50 16.05
N PRO A 192 40.09 -3.21 15.83
CA PRO A 192 39.55 -2.03 16.50
C PRO A 192 38.14 -1.68 15.98
N ALA A 193 37.26 -1.21 16.89
CA ALA A 193 35.87 -0.87 16.58
C ALA A 193 35.73 0.02 15.34
N GLY A 194 34.73 -0.30 14.50
CA GLY A 194 34.47 0.39 13.23
C GLY A 194 35.41 0.00 12.08
N THR A 195 36.15 -1.12 12.19
CA THR A 195 36.94 -1.68 11.08
C THR A 195 36.17 -2.79 10.40
N LEU A 196 35.93 -2.69 9.09
CA LEU A 196 35.12 -3.66 8.37
C LEU A 196 35.88 -4.96 8.05
N THR A 197 35.15 -6.08 8.09
CA THR A 197 35.61 -7.38 7.58
C THR A 197 35.46 -7.46 6.06
N LYS A 198 35.43 -8.66 5.48
CA LYS A 198 35.11 -8.82 4.04
C LYS A 198 33.62 -9.03 3.77
N TRP A 199 32.81 -9.23 4.81
CA TRP A 199 31.43 -9.69 4.65
C TRP A 199 30.45 -8.53 4.67
N LEU A 200 29.52 -8.56 3.72
CA LEU A 200 28.32 -7.75 3.71
C LEU A 200 27.11 -8.67 3.82
N LYS A 201 26.14 -8.28 4.63
CA LYS A 201 24.85 -8.93 4.70
C LYS A 201 23.80 -8.00 4.11
N LEU A 202 23.03 -8.50 3.15
CA LEU A 202 22.01 -7.73 2.43
C LEU A 202 20.75 -8.56 2.21
N ARG A 203 19.61 -7.92 1.94
CA ARG A 203 18.36 -8.62 1.64
C ARG A 203 17.67 -8.00 0.45
N LEU A 204 17.20 -8.84 -0.47
CA LEU A 204 16.42 -8.44 -1.64
C LEU A 204 14.99 -8.96 -1.47
N PRO A 205 14.10 -8.21 -0.81
CA PRO A 205 12.83 -8.74 -0.36
C PRO A 205 11.80 -8.88 -1.48
N LYS A 206 12.05 -8.28 -2.65
CA LYS A 206 11.13 -8.27 -3.79
C LYS A 206 11.87 -7.97 -5.08
N ASP A 207 11.41 -8.59 -6.15
CA ASP A 207 11.82 -8.29 -7.51
C ASP A 207 10.61 -8.06 -8.46
N SER A 208 10.91 -7.82 -9.73
CA SER A 208 9.92 -7.50 -10.76
C SER A 208 9.09 -8.67 -11.27
N ILE A 209 9.43 -9.91 -10.93
CA ILE A 209 8.78 -11.08 -11.54
C ILE A 209 7.76 -11.69 -10.59
N GLU A 210 6.48 -11.44 -10.88
CA GLU A 210 5.35 -11.77 -9.99
C GLU A 210 4.93 -13.26 -10.00
N GLU A 211 5.45 -14.10 -10.90
CA GLU A 211 5.03 -15.51 -11.03
C GLU A 211 6.20 -16.45 -11.39
N ARG A 212 6.81 -17.10 -10.39
CA ARG A 212 7.82 -18.14 -10.60
C ARG A 212 7.75 -19.29 -9.61
N GLU A 213 8.15 -20.47 -10.10
CA GLU A 213 8.34 -21.68 -9.31
C GLU A 213 9.73 -21.72 -8.61
N TYR A 214 10.70 -20.90 -9.07
CA TYR A 214 12.07 -20.83 -8.54
C TYR A 214 12.64 -19.41 -8.54
N TYR A 215 13.52 -19.12 -7.57
CA TYR A 215 14.28 -17.87 -7.46
C TYR A 215 15.34 -17.74 -8.58
N GLU A 216 15.50 -16.54 -9.14
CA GLU A 216 16.57 -16.24 -10.10
C GLU A 216 17.80 -15.71 -9.37
N THR A 217 18.98 -16.04 -9.88
CA THR A 217 20.24 -15.53 -9.35
C THR A 217 20.76 -14.43 -10.23
N ILE A 218 21.12 -13.31 -9.63
CA ILE A 218 21.69 -12.15 -10.31
C ILE A 218 23.11 -11.89 -9.82
N THR A 219 23.96 -11.38 -10.70
CA THR A 219 25.29 -10.91 -10.35
C THR A 219 25.21 -9.43 -10.04
N ILE A 220 25.69 -9.05 -8.86
CA ILE A 220 25.79 -7.67 -8.40
C ILE A 220 27.26 -7.29 -8.24
N LYS A 221 27.57 -6.05 -8.56
CA LYS A 221 28.83 -5.38 -8.26
C LYS A 221 28.63 -4.47 -7.06
N ILE A 222 29.51 -4.61 -6.09
CA ILE A 222 29.50 -3.86 -4.83
C ILE A 222 30.76 -3.00 -4.82
N LYS A 223 30.59 -1.68 -4.82
CA LYS A 223 31.67 -0.69 -4.71
C LYS A 223 31.55 0.01 -3.37
N THR A 224 32.61 -0.02 -2.58
CA THR A 224 32.64 0.60 -1.25
C THR A 224 33.67 1.71 -1.19
N ILE A 225 33.27 2.84 -0.62
CA ILE A 225 34.06 4.07 -0.53
C ILE A 225 34.21 4.44 0.96
N SER A 226 35.43 4.72 1.39
CA SER A 226 35.79 5.11 2.75
C SER A 226 36.92 6.14 2.67
N GLY A 227 36.59 7.42 2.80
CA GLY A 227 37.51 8.52 2.49
C GLY A 227 38.07 8.39 1.06
N ASP A 228 39.39 8.40 0.92
CA ASP A 228 40.07 8.25 -0.38
C ASP A 228 40.23 6.79 -0.84
N LYS A 229 39.76 5.81 -0.04
CA LYS A 229 39.90 4.39 -0.35
C LYS A 229 38.63 3.87 -1.02
N GLN A 230 38.82 3.04 -2.04
CA GLN A 230 37.74 2.33 -2.72
C GLN A 230 38.06 0.83 -2.82
N ARG A 231 37.02 0.00 -2.70
CA ARG A 231 37.05 -1.45 -2.97
C ARG A 231 35.89 -1.82 -3.90
N ILE A 232 36.09 -2.87 -4.69
CA ILE A 232 35.08 -3.38 -5.63
C ILE A 232 35.08 -4.90 -5.50
N ALA A 233 33.90 -5.46 -5.36
CA ALA A 233 33.66 -6.90 -5.38
C ALA A 233 32.47 -7.21 -6.30
N THR A 234 32.39 -8.47 -6.72
CA THR A 234 31.26 -9.00 -7.48
C THR A 234 30.73 -10.22 -6.73
N ALA A 235 29.42 -10.33 -6.59
CA ALA A 235 28.76 -11.42 -5.90
C ALA A 235 27.51 -11.88 -6.66
N THR A 236 27.17 -13.16 -6.54
CA THR A 236 25.91 -13.70 -7.04
C THR A 236 24.93 -13.84 -5.88
N VAL A 237 23.72 -13.30 -6.03
CA VAL A 237 22.65 -13.28 -5.02
C VAL A 237 21.34 -13.75 -5.63
N MET A 238 20.43 -14.26 -4.81
CA MET A 238 19.04 -14.47 -5.21
C MET A 238 18.34 -13.11 -5.34
N SER A 239 17.65 -12.90 -6.46
CA SER A 239 17.01 -11.64 -6.84
C SER A 239 15.81 -11.26 -5.97
N GLU A 240 15.12 -12.27 -5.46
CA GLU A 240 14.09 -12.19 -4.43
C GLU A 240 14.40 -13.26 -3.38
N ASN A 241 14.56 -12.83 -2.14
CA ASN A 241 14.77 -13.68 -0.99
C ASN A 241 14.38 -12.91 0.28
N GLU A 242 13.42 -13.43 1.02
CA GLU A 242 12.99 -12.86 2.31
C GLU A 242 14.04 -13.06 3.42
N THR A 243 15.07 -13.90 3.16
CA THR A 243 16.18 -14.14 4.07
C THR A 243 17.43 -13.34 3.69
N ASP A 244 18.22 -13.01 4.70
CA ASP A 244 19.44 -12.24 4.49
C ASP A 244 20.54 -13.08 3.82
N GLN A 245 21.26 -12.46 2.89
CA GLN A 245 22.31 -13.08 2.10
C GLN A 245 23.67 -12.48 2.45
N TRP A 246 24.63 -13.37 2.73
CA TRP A 246 26.02 -13.00 2.98
C TRP A 246 26.81 -12.98 1.68
N VAL A 247 27.49 -11.88 1.40
CA VAL A 247 28.33 -11.71 0.22
C VAL A 247 29.73 -11.24 0.62
N ASP A 248 30.74 -11.72 -0.10
CA ASP A 248 32.10 -11.22 0.03
C ASP A 248 32.18 -9.90 -0.75
N ALA A 249 32.32 -8.80 -0.02
CA ALA A 249 32.29 -7.45 -0.53
C ALA A 249 33.66 -6.74 -0.44
N ASP A 250 34.69 -7.47 0.02
CA ASP A 250 36.09 -7.03 0.11
C ASP A 250 36.29 -5.72 0.91
N PHE A 251 35.58 -5.52 2.03
CA PHE A 251 35.72 -4.30 2.84
C PHE A 251 36.94 -4.29 3.77
N GLN A 252 37.85 -5.26 3.66
CA GLN A 252 38.89 -5.45 4.67
C GLN A 252 39.68 -4.17 4.92
N ASN A 253 39.73 -3.76 6.19
CA ASN A 253 40.45 -2.59 6.69
C ASN A 253 39.90 -1.22 6.23
N LEU A 254 38.69 -1.18 5.67
CA LEU A 254 37.94 0.07 5.52
C LEU A 254 37.35 0.49 6.88
N LYS A 255 37.09 1.79 7.03
CA LYS A 255 36.55 2.39 8.26
C LYS A 255 35.38 3.31 7.93
N TYR A 256 34.43 3.44 8.85
CA TYR A 256 33.35 4.43 8.70
C TYR A 256 33.88 5.87 8.66
N PRO A 257 33.15 6.85 8.08
CA PRO A 257 31.92 6.64 7.32
C PRO A 257 32.21 5.89 6.02
N ILE A 258 31.22 5.13 5.56
CA ILE A 258 31.30 4.39 4.31
C ILE A 258 30.09 4.68 3.41
N THR A 259 30.32 4.63 2.11
CA THR A 259 29.25 4.52 1.11
C THR A 259 29.39 3.17 0.42
N ILE A 260 28.30 2.42 0.35
CA ILE A 260 28.19 1.17 -0.39
C ILE A 260 27.29 1.43 -1.60
N GLU A 261 27.86 1.25 -2.80
CA GLU A 261 27.16 1.29 -4.07
C GLU A 261 26.95 -0.15 -4.57
N VAL A 262 25.70 -0.52 -4.90
CA VAL A 262 25.32 -1.83 -5.43
C VAL A 262 24.66 -1.64 -6.79
N THR A 263 25.25 -2.26 -7.81
CA THR A 263 24.74 -2.23 -9.19
C THR A 263 24.61 -3.64 -9.74
N ALA A 264 23.60 -3.92 -10.56
CA ALA A 264 23.49 -5.21 -11.23
C ALA A 264 24.47 -5.31 -12.42
N GLU A 265 25.17 -6.43 -12.54
CA GLU A 265 25.94 -6.80 -13.73
C GLU A 265 25.15 -7.73 -14.67
N THR A 266 24.09 -8.38 -14.17
CA THR A 266 23.16 -9.16 -14.99
C THR A 266 22.50 -8.25 -16.04
N PRO A 267 22.59 -8.57 -17.35
CA PRO A 267 22.02 -7.72 -18.40
C PRO A 267 20.50 -7.52 -18.25
N GLY A 268 20.06 -6.27 -18.36
CA GLY A 268 18.64 -5.92 -18.25
C GLY A 268 18.07 -5.98 -16.83
N TRP A 269 18.94 -6.09 -15.82
CA TRP A 269 18.57 -6.04 -14.41
C TRP A 269 18.99 -4.71 -13.77
N THR A 270 18.17 -4.21 -12.84
CA THR A 270 18.44 -2.98 -12.09
C THR A 270 18.29 -3.22 -10.59
N ILE A 271 19.22 -2.71 -9.77
CA ILE A 271 19.02 -2.60 -8.32
C ILE A 271 18.48 -1.21 -8.05
N VAL A 272 17.35 -1.09 -7.35
CA VAL A 272 16.71 0.23 -7.15
C VAL A 272 17.40 1.04 -6.07
N GLN A 273 17.69 0.44 -4.90
CA GLN A 273 18.43 1.07 -3.80
C GLN A 273 19.93 0.88 -4.02
N GLU A 274 20.48 1.67 -4.94
CA GLU A 274 21.86 1.57 -5.40
C GLU A 274 22.88 2.05 -4.37
N GLU A 275 22.58 3.07 -3.55
CA GLU A 275 23.59 3.74 -2.72
C GLU A 275 23.18 3.79 -1.24
N TRP A 276 24.06 3.36 -0.35
CA TRP A 276 23.82 3.30 1.10
C TRP A 276 24.95 3.99 1.84
N TYR A 277 24.63 5.02 2.62
CA TYR A 277 25.60 5.79 3.40
C TYR A 277 25.44 5.53 4.90
N PHE A 278 26.57 5.19 5.52
CA PHE A 278 26.70 4.91 6.94
C PHE A 278 27.67 5.92 7.55
N ASP A 279 27.14 6.82 8.37
CA ASP A 279 27.91 7.90 8.97
C ASP A 279 28.74 7.46 10.19
N ALA A 280 29.70 8.28 10.58
CA ALA A 280 30.45 8.13 11.83
C ALA A 280 30.94 9.46 12.40
N ILE A 281 30.89 9.55 13.73
CA ILE A 281 31.50 10.61 14.51
C ILE A 281 32.88 10.15 14.96
N TYR A 282 33.88 11.01 14.75
CA TYR A 282 35.21 10.83 15.29
C TYR A 282 35.43 11.75 16.49
N ARG A 283 36.04 11.21 17.55
CA ARG A 283 36.55 12.01 18.65
C ARG A 283 38.06 12.10 18.60
N HIS A 284 38.58 13.28 18.87
CA HIS A 284 40.00 13.49 18.98
C HIS A 284 40.50 12.96 20.34
N SER A 285 41.48 12.05 20.31
CA SER A 285 42.21 11.62 21.50
C SER A 285 43.65 12.12 21.43
N TRP A 286 44.09 12.79 22.48
CA TRP A 286 45.46 13.35 22.56
C TRP A 286 46.54 12.25 22.58
N TRP A 287 46.18 11.03 22.99
CA TRP A 287 47.11 9.90 23.12
C TRP A 287 47.08 8.93 21.94
N TRP A 288 45.94 8.83 21.24
CA TRP A 288 45.70 7.77 20.25
C TRP A 288 45.25 8.31 18.88
N GLY A 289 45.25 9.62 18.68
CA GLY A 289 44.72 10.26 17.47
C GLY A 289 43.19 10.24 17.41
N SER A 290 42.62 10.44 16.23
CA SER A 290 41.17 10.39 16.05
C SER A 290 40.65 8.95 16.13
N LYS A 291 39.74 8.69 17.07
CA LYS A 291 39.06 7.40 17.25
C LYS A 291 37.59 7.54 16.86
N VAL A 292 37.01 6.50 16.26
CA VAL A 292 35.56 6.45 16.05
C VAL A 292 34.86 6.46 17.41
N SER A 293 33.95 7.42 17.58
CA SER A 293 33.13 7.62 18.77
C SER A 293 31.76 6.96 18.60
N SER A 294 31.16 7.15 17.42
CA SER A 294 29.89 6.52 17.07
C SER A 294 29.84 6.26 15.57
N TYR A 295 29.13 5.22 15.15
CA TYR A 295 28.95 4.92 13.73
C TYR A 295 27.66 4.12 13.50
N VAL A 296 27.07 4.29 12.31
CA VAL A 296 25.91 3.49 11.89
C VAL A 296 26.41 2.11 11.48
N ASP A 297 25.95 1.09 12.18
CA ASP A 297 26.32 -0.31 11.98
C ASP A 297 25.45 -0.94 10.88
N LEU A 298 24.13 -0.84 11.02
CA LEU A 298 23.16 -1.52 10.15
C LEU A 298 22.00 -0.61 9.79
N ILE A 299 21.46 -0.74 8.58
CA ILE A 299 20.28 -0.01 8.11
C ILE A 299 19.23 -1.00 7.56
N LYS A 300 17.98 -0.82 7.97
CA LYS A 300 16.82 -1.58 7.47
C LYS A 300 15.65 -0.64 7.17
N LEU A 301 15.03 -0.83 6.01
CA LEU A 301 13.82 -0.12 5.60
C LEU A 301 12.59 -0.95 5.99
N PHE A 302 11.63 -0.30 6.64
CA PHE A 302 10.30 -0.84 6.84
C PHE A 302 9.35 -0.20 5.84
N TRP A 303 8.77 -1.05 5.00
CA TRP A 303 7.87 -0.65 3.94
C TRP A 303 6.62 -1.51 3.94
N ASP A 304 5.54 -0.92 3.47
CA ASP A 304 4.24 -1.56 3.37
C ASP A 304 4.19 -2.40 2.09
N THR A 305 3.94 -3.70 2.23
CA THR A 305 3.92 -4.66 1.12
C THR A 305 2.81 -4.42 0.11
N PHE A 306 1.77 -3.65 0.47
CA PHE A 306 0.63 -3.34 -0.38
C PHE A 306 0.91 -2.11 -1.25
N ASN A 307 1.47 -1.05 -0.68
CA ASN A 307 1.69 0.22 -1.39
C ASN A 307 3.15 0.57 -1.67
N TYR A 308 4.07 -0.29 -1.22
CA TYR A 308 5.51 -0.17 -1.40
C TYR A 308 6.09 1.12 -0.82
N ARG A 309 5.46 1.70 0.21
CA ARG A 309 5.94 2.92 0.84
C ARG A 309 6.74 2.63 2.09
N VAL A 310 7.87 3.31 2.20
CA VAL A 310 8.71 3.28 3.39
C VAL A 310 8.07 4.18 4.46
N TYR A 311 7.78 3.61 5.61
CA TYR A 311 7.23 4.36 6.75
C TYR A 311 8.25 4.51 7.88
N GLN A 312 9.23 3.62 7.97
CA GLN A 312 10.26 3.64 9.01
C GLN A 312 11.62 3.20 8.46
N VAL A 313 12.68 3.72 9.09
CA VAL A 313 14.05 3.23 8.95
C VAL A 313 14.53 2.77 10.31
N PHE A 314 14.97 1.52 10.39
CA PHE A 314 15.70 1.01 11.53
C PHE A 314 17.20 1.19 11.30
N ALA A 315 17.88 1.72 12.29
CA ALA A 315 19.33 1.81 12.31
C ALA A 315 19.86 1.27 13.64
N LYS A 316 20.90 0.43 13.57
CA LYS A 316 21.69 0.07 14.74
C LYS A 316 22.93 0.95 14.76
N VAL A 317 23.23 1.56 15.89
CA VAL A 317 24.33 2.53 16.02
C VAL A 317 25.21 2.15 17.19
N TYR A 318 26.51 2.10 16.93
CA TYR A 318 27.54 1.90 17.96
C TYR A 318 27.87 3.24 18.63
N HIS A 319 28.04 3.24 19.96
CA HIS A 319 28.47 4.38 20.76
C HIS A 319 29.56 3.98 21.76
N ASP A 320 30.65 4.75 21.83
CA ASP A 320 31.74 4.56 22.81
C ASP A 320 31.76 5.60 23.94
N GLN A 321 30.75 6.48 23.99
CA GLN A 321 30.58 7.50 25.01
C GLN A 321 29.11 7.74 25.35
N ASP A 322 28.88 8.12 26.60
CA ASP A 322 27.59 8.64 27.07
C ASP A 322 27.25 9.94 26.34
N GLY A 323 25.95 10.20 26.21
CA GLY A 323 25.43 11.49 25.77
C GLY A 323 24.10 11.38 25.06
N VAL A 324 23.64 12.52 24.56
CA VAL A 324 22.40 12.61 23.78
C VAL A 324 22.78 12.60 22.30
N TYR A 325 22.27 11.61 21.58
CA TYR A 325 22.54 11.43 20.15
C TYR A 325 21.26 11.61 19.33
N ARG A 326 21.38 12.29 18.19
CA ARG A 326 20.35 12.35 17.15
C ARG A 326 20.79 11.51 15.97
N VAL A 327 19.93 10.59 15.57
CA VAL A 327 20.11 9.78 14.36
C VAL A 327 19.07 10.23 13.34
N THR A 328 19.53 10.59 12.14
CA THR A 328 18.69 11.11 11.06
C THR A 328 18.78 10.19 9.86
N ALA A 329 17.65 9.75 9.35
CA ALA A 329 17.55 8.95 8.13
C ALA A 329 17.01 9.79 6.98
N ARG A 330 17.64 9.71 5.81
CA ARG A 330 17.23 10.38 4.57
C ARG A 330 17.09 9.37 3.44
N LEU A 331 15.96 9.44 2.76
CA LEU A 331 15.69 8.73 1.52
C LEU A 331 15.82 9.73 0.38
N ILE A 332 16.77 9.50 -0.51
CA ILE A 332 17.21 10.47 -1.51
C ILE A 332 17.02 9.91 -2.91
N CYS A 333 16.40 10.74 -3.74
CA CYS A 333 16.45 10.56 -5.16
C CYS A 333 17.68 11.26 -5.75
N LYS A 334 18.64 10.49 -6.26
CA LYS A 334 19.81 11.00 -6.98
C LYS A 334 19.63 10.82 -8.48
N THR A 335 19.57 11.93 -9.23
CA THR A 335 19.48 11.95 -10.69
C THR A 335 20.61 12.79 -11.28
N GLY A 336 21.59 12.14 -11.89
CA GLY A 336 22.77 12.80 -12.47
C GLY A 336 23.51 13.65 -11.44
N SER A 337 23.47 14.98 -11.61
CA SER A 337 24.11 15.96 -10.72
C SER A 337 23.20 16.50 -9.61
N SER A 338 21.92 16.09 -9.56
CA SER A 338 20.96 16.57 -8.57
C SER A 338 20.59 15.51 -7.55
N SER A 339 20.22 15.95 -6.35
CA SER A 339 19.77 15.07 -5.27
C SER A 339 18.59 15.73 -4.55
N ILE A 340 17.51 14.98 -4.38
CA ILE A 340 16.26 15.44 -3.77
C ILE A 340 15.96 14.50 -2.60
N VAL A 341 15.77 15.05 -1.41
CA VAL A 341 15.27 14.28 -0.26
C VAL A 341 13.78 14.05 -0.46
N VAL A 342 13.37 12.78 -0.59
CA VAL A 342 11.98 12.38 -0.80
C VAL A 342 11.30 11.87 0.47
N GLY A 343 12.09 11.56 1.50
CA GLY A 343 11.61 11.20 2.84
C GLY A 343 12.72 11.44 3.86
N GLU A 344 12.37 11.98 5.03
CA GLU A 344 13.32 12.23 6.11
C GLU A 344 12.68 11.92 7.46
N GLY A 345 13.50 11.49 8.41
CA GLY A 345 13.11 11.34 9.80
C GLY A 345 14.30 11.48 10.73
N SER A 346 14.06 11.80 11.99
CA SER A 346 15.11 11.77 13.01
C SER A 346 14.58 11.29 14.36
N LEU A 347 15.45 10.66 15.14
CA LEU A 347 15.17 10.21 16.50
C LEU A 347 16.33 10.64 17.41
N THR A 348 16.00 11.25 18.55
CA THR A 348 16.95 11.63 19.59
C THR A 348 16.83 10.70 20.77
N ARG A 349 17.97 10.23 21.28
CA ARG A 349 18.04 9.27 22.39
C ARG A 349 19.23 9.58 23.30
N GLU A 350 19.03 9.42 24.60
CA GLU A 350 20.10 9.41 25.60
C GLU A 350 20.72 8.01 25.64
N VAL A 351 22.05 7.95 25.60
CA VAL A 351 22.83 6.72 25.54
C VAL A 351 23.75 6.67 26.75
N ASP A 352 23.66 5.57 27.48
CA ASP A 352 24.54 5.25 28.62
C ASP A 352 25.47 4.11 28.23
N VAL A 353 26.76 4.39 28.18
CA VAL A 353 27.82 3.45 27.84
C VAL A 353 28.44 2.89 29.12
N PRO A 354 28.50 1.55 29.26
CA PRO A 354 29.16 0.92 30.41
C PRO A 354 30.62 1.36 30.53
N TRP A 355 31.11 1.51 31.76
CA TRP A 355 32.48 1.95 32.02
C TRP A 355 33.51 1.06 31.30
N GLY A 356 34.32 1.67 30.43
CA GLY A 356 35.34 0.98 29.63
C GLY A 356 34.81 0.16 28.45
N GLY A 357 33.50 0.26 28.16
CA GLY A 357 32.81 -0.50 27.13
C GLY A 357 32.31 0.34 25.95
N ALA A 358 31.28 -0.19 25.30
CA ALA A 358 30.53 0.42 24.21
C ALA A 358 29.07 -0.05 24.27
N ALA A 359 28.17 0.72 23.68
CA ALA A 359 26.76 0.38 23.54
C ALA A 359 26.40 0.27 22.07
N TYR A 360 25.52 -0.68 21.75
CA TYR A 360 24.83 -0.73 20.47
C TYR A 360 23.36 -0.41 20.72
N GLU A 361 22.90 0.69 20.15
CA GLU A 361 21.54 1.18 20.36
C GLU A 361 20.72 1.07 19.08
N ASP A 362 19.47 0.68 19.25
CA ASP A 362 18.50 0.53 18.18
C ASP A 362 17.68 1.83 18.02
N TYR A 363 17.62 2.34 16.80
CA TYR A 363 16.87 3.53 16.41
C TYR A 363 15.79 3.16 15.41
N VAL A 364 14.52 3.33 15.78
CA VAL A 364 13.36 3.18 14.87
C VAL A 364 12.88 4.58 14.50
N ILE A 365 13.24 5.02 13.29
CA ILE A 365 13.03 6.39 12.81
C ILE A 365 11.81 6.41 11.91
N ASN A 366 10.77 7.16 12.28
CA ASN A 366 9.62 7.40 11.42
C ASN A 366 10.02 8.34 10.28
N ILE A 367 9.65 8.01 9.04
CA ILE A 367 9.98 8.79 7.85
C ILE A 367 8.77 9.61 7.42
N GLU A 368 8.94 10.89 7.14
CA GLU A 368 7.89 11.71 6.53
C GLU A 368 8.44 12.55 5.36
N PRO A 369 7.68 12.68 4.24
CA PRO A 369 6.51 11.87 3.86
C PRO A 369 6.90 10.38 3.70
N HIS A 370 5.95 9.46 3.52
CA HIS A 370 6.24 8.03 3.24
C HIS A 370 6.51 7.80 1.73
N PRO A 371 7.77 7.81 1.23
CA PRO A 371 8.03 7.66 -0.20
C PRO A 371 7.86 6.21 -0.65
N SER A 372 7.60 6.00 -1.94
CA SER A 372 7.65 4.65 -2.52
C SER A 372 9.10 4.14 -2.59
N MET A 373 9.29 2.81 -2.53
CA MET A 373 10.56 2.13 -2.83
C MET A 373 11.12 2.47 -4.22
N PHE A 374 10.34 3.03 -5.15
CA PHE A 374 10.85 3.53 -6.44
C PHE A 374 11.24 5.02 -6.44
N SER A 375 10.88 5.75 -5.39
CA SER A 375 11.07 7.20 -5.31
C SER A 375 12.47 7.58 -4.82
N PHE A 376 13.33 6.63 -4.46
CA PHE A 376 14.70 6.87 -4.02
C PHE A 376 15.62 5.74 -4.46
N ASN A 377 16.88 6.07 -4.69
CA ASN A 377 17.98 5.14 -4.96
C ASN A 377 19.11 5.25 -3.95
N ARG A 378 19.08 6.26 -3.07
CA ARG A 378 20.07 6.47 -2.03
C ARG A 378 19.41 6.49 -0.66
N VAL A 379 20.00 5.77 0.28
CA VAL A 379 19.62 5.73 1.70
C VAL A 379 20.79 6.26 2.51
N GLU A 380 20.55 7.21 3.39
CA GLU A 380 21.58 7.76 4.27
C GLU A 380 21.12 7.75 5.71
N VAL A 381 22.00 7.33 6.61
CA VAL A 381 21.77 7.48 8.04
C VAL A 381 22.96 8.21 8.65
N TYR A 382 22.65 9.30 9.35
CA TYR A 382 23.59 10.20 10.00
C TYR A 382 23.49 10.07 11.51
N VAL A 383 24.60 10.25 12.20
CA VAL A 383 24.64 10.27 13.67
C VAL A 383 25.32 11.55 14.14
N GLU A 384 24.68 12.23 15.09
CA GLU A 384 25.15 13.49 15.67
C GLU A 384 25.07 13.43 17.19
N LYS A 385 26.13 13.89 17.87
CA LYS A 385 26.12 14.08 19.32
C LYS A 385 25.66 15.49 19.64
N ILE A 386 24.57 15.61 20.40
CA ILE A 386 23.94 16.89 20.77
C ILE A 386 24.53 17.45 22.07
N SER A 387 24.71 16.61 23.08
CA SER A 387 25.25 17.00 24.39
C SER A 387 25.97 15.87 25.08
#